data_AF-A0A2Z2PGC5-F1
#
_entry.id   AF-A0A2Z2PGC5-F1
#
_cell.length_a   1.000
_cell.length_b   1.000
_cell.length_c   1.000
_cell.angle_alpha   90.00
_cell.angle_beta   90.00
_cell.angle_gamma   90.00
#
_symmetry.space_group_name_H-M   'P 1'
#
loop_
_entity.id
_entity.type
_entity.pdbx_description
1 polymer ?
#
loop_
_entity_poly.entity_id
_entity_poly.type
_entity_poly.pdbx_seq_one_letter_code
_entity_poly.pdbx_strand_id
1 'polypeptide(L)'
;MSYSWTDLRGMPAGSVINLVNHQQILLKATWGSQFQIPDTSEVVETSELYFLYGAKELLTNFNEQTGSLMMDENAKWGVSDLAPWQLPRGFVTANRFTTYIALFKSNLFNAENHDFVKWSRCAVKVNYPVVAVGSLA
;
A
#
# COMPACT_ATOMS: atom_id res chain seq x y z
N MET A 1 -13.06 -13.90 3.05
CA MET A 1 -12.79 -13.56 1.64
C MET A 1 -11.32 -13.22 1.51
N SER A 2 -10.64 -13.66 0.45
CA SER A 2 -9.25 -13.24 0.17
C SER A 2 -9.31 -11.93 -0.61
N TYR A 3 -8.58 -10.90 -0.16
CA TYR A 3 -8.43 -9.68 -0.93
C TYR A 3 -7.40 -9.96 -2.02
N SER A 4 -7.83 -9.95 -3.28
CA SER A 4 -6.95 -10.27 -4.40
C SER A 4 -5.83 -9.22 -4.50
N TRP A 5 -4.62 -9.60 -4.12
CA TRP A 5 -3.43 -8.77 -4.23
C TRP A 5 -2.47 -9.36 -5.26
N THR A 6 -1.50 -8.56 -5.71
CA THR A 6 -0.50 -8.99 -6.68
C THR A 6 0.92 -8.91 -6.11
N ASP A 7 1.67 -10.01 -6.22
CA ASP A 7 3.10 -10.04 -5.91
C ASP A 7 3.93 -9.56 -7.10
N LEU A 8 4.67 -8.48 -6.89
CA LEU A 8 5.57 -7.83 -7.85
C LEU A 8 7.03 -7.93 -7.42
N ARG A 9 7.34 -8.66 -6.35
CA ARG A 9 8.72 -8.84 -5.89
C ARG A 9 9.52 -9.55 -6.98
N GLY A 10 10.61 -8.93 -7.42
CA GLY A 10 11.47 -9.44 -8.50
C GLY A 10 11.00 -9.14 -9.93
N MET A 11 9.91 -8.38 -10.11
CA MET A 11 9.45 -7.95 -11.44
C MET A 11 10.29 -6.79 -12.00
N PRO A 12 10.54 -6.73 -13.32
CA PRO A 12 11.21 -5.60 -13.95
C PRO A 12 10.41 -4.29 -13.80
N ALA A 13 11.08 -3.17 -13.53
CA ALA A 13 10.45 -1.87 -13.26
C ALA A 13 9.46 -1.41 -14.35
N GLY A 14 9.76 -1.67 -15.63
CA GLY A 14 8.87 -1.30 -16.74
C GLY A 14 7.55 -2.09 -16.77
N SER A 15 7.52 -3.29 -16.19
CA SER A 15 6.31 -4.13 -16.12
C SER A 15 5.45 -3.78 -14.90
N VAL A 16 6.07 -3.28 -13.83
CA VAL A 16 5.40 -2.98 -12.55
C VAL A 16 4.28 -1.95 -12.71
N ILE A 17 4.49 -0.89 -13.51
CA ILE A 17 3.49 0.19 -13.69
C ILE A 17 2.17 -0.36 -14.25
N ASN A 18 2.27 -1.11 -15.35
CA ASN A 18 1.09 -1.67 -16.02
C ASN A 18 0.38 -2.70 -15.14
N LEU A 19 1.14 -3.48 -14.36
CA LEU A 19 0.57 -4.48 -13.45
C LEU A 19 -0.15 -3.84 -12.26
N VAL A 20 0.40 -2.79 -11.64
CA VAL A 20 -0.26 -2.06 -10.56
C VAL A 20 -1.57 -1.43 -11.07
N ASN A 21 -1.53 -0.75 -12.22
CA ASN A 21 -2.72 -0.16 -12.83
C ASN A 21 -3.78 -1.21 -13.17
N HIS A 22 -3.37 -2.35 -13.72
CA HIS A 22 -4.27 -3.45 -14.04
C HIS A 22 -4.92 -4.02 -12.77
N GLN A 23 -4.13 -4.26 -11.72
CA GLN A 23 -4.64 -4.76 -10.45
C GLN A 23 -5.62 -3.78 -9.79
N GLN A 24 -5.34 -2.48 -9.88
CA GLN A 24 -6.24 -1.44 -9.40
C GLN A 24 -7.61 -1.51 -10.10
N ILE A 25 -7.60 -1.66 -11.44
CA ILE A 25 -8.83 -1.79 -12.24
C ILE A 25 -9.61 -3.04 -11.86
N LEU A 26 -8.94 -4.19 -11.71
CA LEU A 26 -9.59 -5.45 -11.32
C LEU A 26 -10.24 -5.34 -9.93
N LEU A 27 -9.53 -4.77 -8.96
CA LEU A 27 -10.04 -4.58 -7.62
C LEU A 27 -11.21 -3.59 -7.58
N LYS A 28 -11.12 -2.48 -8.32
CA LYS A 28 -12.23 -1.52 -8.46
C LYS A 28 -13.45 -2.16 -9.12
N ALA A 29 -13.27 -3.04 -10.11
CA ALA A 29 -14.38 -3.78 -10.71
C ALA A 29 -15.02 -4.78 -9.74
N THR A 30 -14.23 -5.33 -8.81
CA THR A 30 -14.68 -6.34 -7.83
C THR A 30 -15.38 -5.70 -6.63
N TRP A 31 -14.84 -4.61 -6.10
CA TRP A 31 -15.32 -3.98 -4.87
C TRP A 31 -16.17 -2.72 -5.11
N GLY A 32 -16.24 -2.23 -6.34
CA GLY A 32 -16.86 -0.93 -6.66
C GLY A 32 -15.92 0.23 -6.33
N SER A 33 -16.47 1.45 -6.32
CA SER A 33 -15.72 2.68 -6.01
C SER A 33 -15.33 2.82 -4.54
N GLN A 34 -16.04 2.12 -3.66
CA GLN A 34 -15.82 2.13 -2.21
C GLN A 34 -15.97 0.73 -1.66
N PHE A 35 -15.15 0.40 -0.68
CA PHE A 35 -15.11 -0.89 -0.03
C PHE A 35 -15.06 -0.70 1.49
N GLN A 36 -16.00 -1.30 2.21
CA GLN A 36 -15.94 -1.33 3.68
C GLN A 36 -15.04 -2.48 4.10
N ILE A 37 -14.03 -2.20 4.93
CA ILE A 37 -13.17 -3.25 5.49
C ILE A 37 -14.02 -4.10 6.45
N PRO A 38 -14.11 -5.43 6.26
CA PRO A 38 -14.88 -6.32 7.10
C PRO A 38 -14.59 -6.15 8.58
N ASP A 39 -15.65 -6.24 9.37
CA ASP A 39 -15.63 -6.12 10.82
C ASP A 39 -15.19 -4.73 11.33
N THR A 40 -15.15 -3.72 10.46
CA THR A 40 -14.87 -2.33 10.81
C THR A 40 -15.88 -1.37 10.18
N SER A 41 -15.97 -0.14 10.68
CA SER A 41 -16.72 0.95 10.04
C SER A 41 -15.92 1.68 8.95
N GLU A 42 -14.72 1.22 8.64
CA GLU A 42 -13.76 1.94 7.81
C GLU A 42 -14.01 1.68 6.33
N VAL A 43 -13.96 2.75 5.53
CA VAL A 43 -14.23 2.72 4.10
C VAL A 43 -12.98 3.12 3.33
N VAL A 44 -12.66 2.30 2.34
CA VAL A 44 -11.54 2.47 1.43
C VAL A 44 -12.06 2.95 0.09
N GLU A 45 -11.44 3.99 -0.47
CA GLU A 45 -11.76 4.47 -1.81
C GLU A 45 -10.86 3.81 -2.85
N THR A 46 -11.43 3.12 -3.82
CA THR A 46 -10.67 2.35 -4.83
C THR A 46 -10.18 3.21 -6.01
N SER A 47 -10.18 4.54 -5.84
CA SER A 47 -9.85 5.52 -6.86
C SER A 47 -8.35 5.80 -6.97
N GLU A 48 -7.64 5.81 -5.85
CA GLU A 48 -6.25 6.24 -5.76
C GLU A 48 -5.44 5.35 -4.82
N LEU A 49 -4.11 5.35 -5.03
CA LEU A 49 -3.18 4.55 -4.25
C LEU A 49 -2.29 5.41 -3.36
N TYR A 50 -1.89 4.78 -2.27
CA TYR A 50 -0.77 5.12 -1.42
C TYR A 50 0.29 4.02 -1.51
N PHE A 51 1.54 4.39 -1.30
CA PHE A 51 2.69 3.49 -1.27
C PHE A 51 3.38 3.59 0.08
N LEU A 52 3.43 2.46 0.79
CA LEU A 52 4.27 2.30 1.96
C LEU A 52 5.68 1.93 1.53
N TYR A 53 6.68 2.62 2.06
CA TYR A 53 8.08 2.34 1.76
C TYR A 53 8.84 1.94 3.01
N GLY A 54 9.66 0.89 2.91
CA GLY A 54 10.42 0.41 4.04
C GLY A 54 11.47 -0.64 3.67
N ALA A 55 12.21 -1.07 4.68
CA ALA A 55 13.03 -2.27 4.59
C ALA A 55 12.15 -3.53 4.56
N LYS A 56 12.73 -4.72 4.36
CA LYS A 56 12.00 -5.97 4.17
C LYS A 56 11.10 -6.32 5.38
N GLU A 57 11.45 -5.83 6.55
CA GLU A 57 10.70 -5.94 7.81
C GLU A 57 9.31 -5.30 7.74
N LEU A 58 9.05 -4.41 6.76
CA LEU A 58 7.71 -3.93 6.45
C LEU A 58 6.70 -5.07 6.21
N LEU A 59 7.18 -6.22 5.73
CA LEU A 59 6.36 -7.39 5.43
C LEU A 59 5.99 -8.23 6.66
N THR A 60 6.55 -7.95 7.84
CA THR A 60 6.26 -8.74 9.05
C THR A 60 4.76 -8.74 9.40
N ASN A 61 4.06 -7.66 9.07
CA ASN A 61 2.62 -7.51 9.33
C ASN A 61 1.75 -7.84 8.11
N PHE A 62 2.35 -8.28 7.00
CA PHE A 62 1.63 -8.62 5.77
C PHE A 62 1.28 -10.12 5.74
N ASN A 63 -0.01 -10.41 5.58
CA ASN A 63 -0.50 -11.78 5.41
C ASN A 63 -0.72 -12.07 3.92
N GLU A 64 0.18 -12.85 3.33
CA GLU A 64 0.14 -13.25 1.92
C GLU A 64 -1.10 -14.08 1.55
N GLN A 65 -1.63 -14.87 2.48
CA GLN A 65 -2.80 -15.73 2.21
C GLN A 65 -4.08 -14.91 2.05
N THR A 66 -4.21 -13.83 2.83
CA THR A 66 -5.40 -12.98 2.83
C THR A 66 -5.24 -11.70 2.02
N GLY A 67 -4.01 -11.34 1.64
CA GLY A 67 -3.72 -10.08 0.96
C GLY A 67 -3.99 -8.87 1.84
N SER A 68 -3.71 -9.00 3.14
CA SER A 68 -3.98 -7.92 4.09
C SER A 68 -2.76 -7.55 4.92
N LEU A 69 -2.63 -6.26 5.19
CA LEU A 69 -1.63 -5.68 6.06
C LEU A 69 -2.29 -5.37 7.41
N MET A 70 -1.78 -5.96 8.49
CA MET A 70 -2.20 -5.60 9.84
C MET A 70 -1.72 -4.18 10.15
N MET A 71 -2.67 -3.26 10.33
CA MET A 71 -2.43 -1.89 10.74
C MET A 71 -3.03 -1.67 12.13
N ASP A 72 -2.32 -0.96 12.99
CA ASP A 72 -2.82 -0.60 14.32
C ASP A 72 -2.37 0.82 14.70
N GLU A 73 -2.82 1.27 15.87
CA GLU A 73 -2.56 2.61 16.42
C GLU A 73 -1.10 2.91 16.73
N ASN A 74 -0.28 1.86 16.87
CA ASN A 74 1.15 1.97 17.19
C ASN A 74 2.02 1.91 15.93
N ALA A 75 1.45 1.47 14.81
CA ALA A 75 2.15 1.25 13.57
C ALA A 75 2.47 2.60 12.88
N LYS A 76 3.73 3.04 12.97
CA LYS A 76 4.21 4.26 12.32
C LYS A 76 4.78 3.91 10.94
N TRP A 77 3.98 4.09 9.91
CA TRP A 77 4.41 3.88 8.53
C TRP A 77 4.61 5.20 7.79
N GLY A 78 5.71 5.26 7.02
CA GLY A 78 5.89 6.28 5.99
C GLY A 78 5.09 5.90 4.75
N VAL A 79 4.07 6.70 4.44
CA VAL A 79 3.20 6.55 3.27
C VAL A 79 3.50 7.69 2.31
N SER A 80 3.44 7.44 1.01
CA SER A 80 3.52 8.50 0.00
C SER A 80 2.50 8.24 -1.09
N ASP A 81 2.01 9.32 -1.68
CA ASP A 81 1.19 9.30 -2.90
C ASP A 81 2.05 9.09 -4.17
N LEU A 82 3.37 9.24 -4.06
CA LEU A 82 4.30 8.94 -5.16
C LEU A 82 4.53 7.45 -5.28
N ALA A 83 4.34 6.93 -6.49
CA ALA A 83 4.66 5.56 -6.86
C ALA A 83 6.19 5.34 -6.98
N PRO A 84 6.67 4.08 -6.91
CA PRO A 84 8.10 3.80 -6.91
C PRO A 84 8.87 4.39 -8.10
N TRP A 85 8.24 4.43 -9.28
CA TRP A 85 8.82 4.97 -10.51
C TRP A 85 8.79 6.51 -10.61
N GLN A 86 8.11 7.19 -9.68
CA GLN A 86 8.05 8.65 -9.60
C GLN A 86 9.02 9.20 -8.55
N LEU A 87 9.63 8.34 -7.73
CA LEU A 87 10.56 8.76 -6.68
C LEU A 87 11.83 9.40 -7.27
N PRO A 88 12.39 10.44 -6.63
CA PRO A 88 13.65 11.01 -7.06
C PRO A 88 14.78 9.98 -7.10
N ARG A 89 15.69 10.12 -8.07
CA ARG A 89 16.84 9.23 -8.20
C ARG A 89 17.67 9.24 -6.90
N GLY A 90 17.97 8.05 -6.37
CA GLY A 90 18.74 7.88 -5.14
C GLY A 90 17.94 8.01 -3.84
N PHE A 91 16.65 8.39 -3.90
CA PHE A 91 15.80 8.52 -2.71
C PHE A 91 15.65 7.18 -1.96
N VAL A 92 15.36 6.11 -2.68
CA VAL A 92 15.24 4.74 -2.14
C VAL A 92 16.52 4.34 -1.40
N THR A 93 17.67 4.53 -2.05
CA THR A 93 18.99 4.16 -1.49
C THR A 93 19.33 5.01 -0.26
N ALA A 94 19.09 6.32 -0.31
CA ALA A 94 19.36 7.23 0.80
C ALA A 94 18.55 6.86 2.07
N ASN A 95 17.32 6.38 1.88
CA ASN A 95 16.44 5.96 2.98
C ASN A 95 16.52 4.45 3.30
N ARG A 96 17.37 3.70 2.60
CA ARG A 96 17.54 2.24 2.75
C ARG A 96 16.23 1.46 2.58
N PHE A 97 15.35 1.93 1.71
CA PHE A 97 14.13 1.20 1.38
C PHE A 97 14.45 0.06 0.41
N THR A 98 13.85 -1.10 0.66
CA THR A 98 14.02 -2.30 -0.18
C THR A 98 12.70 -2.82 -0.72
N THR A 99 11.59 -2.38 -0.14
CA THR A 99 10.25 -2.93 -0.36
C THR A 99 9.23 -1.81 -0.38
N TYR A 100 8.18 -2.00 -1.17
CA TYR A 100 6.98 -1.18 -1.09
C TYR A 100 5.70 -2.03 -1.02
N ILE A 101 4.65 -1.44 -0.43
CA ILE A 101 3.28 -1.98 -0.45
C ILE A 101 2.36 -0.91 -1.03
N ALA A 102 1.61 -1.26 -2.08
CA ALA A 102 0.58 -0.40 -2.65
C ALA A 102 -0.77 -0.69 -1.97
N LEU A 103 -1.39 0.37 -1.46
CA LEU A 103 -2.66 0.36 -0.74
C LEU A 103 -3.61 1.37 -1.38
N PHE A 104 -4.92 1.15 -1.32
CA PHE A 104 -5.86 2.20 -1.67
C PHE A 104 -5.85 3.34 -0.63
N LYS A 105 -6.21 4.56 -1.03
CA LYS A 105 -6.40 5.67 -0.09
C LYS A 105 -7.66 5.44 0.76
N SER A 106 -7.62 5.91 2.01
CA SER A 106 -8.76 5.88 2.92
C SER A 106 -8.63 6.97 3.99
N ASN A 107 -9.72 7.20 4.71
CA ASN A 107 -9.80 8.06 5.89
C ASN A 107 -8.93 7.56 7.08
N LEU A 108 -8.37 6.35 7.00
CA LEU A 108 -7.50 5.79 8.03
C LEU A 108 -6.09 6.41 8.04
N PHE A 109 -5.72 7.14 7.00
CA PHE A 109 -4.43 7.80 6.89
C PHE A 109 -4.59 9.31 7.10
N ASN A 110 -4.03 9.84 8.17
CA ASN A 110 -3.84 11.29 8.31
C ASN A 110 -2.61 11.71 7.49
N ALA A 111 -2.83 12.18 6.27
CA ALA A 111 -1.78 12.77 5.46
C ALA A 111 -1.48 14.19 5.96
N GLU A 112 -0.27 14.42 6.50
CA GLU A 112 0.23 15.79 6.64
C GLU A 112 0.52 16.34 5.23
N ASN A 113 0.15 17.60 4.96
CA ASN A 113 0.53 18.27 3.73
C ASN A 113 2.07 18.29 3.65
N HIS A 114 2.63 17.58 2.65
CA HIS A 114 3.99 17.63 2.06
C HIS A 114 4.57 16.22 1.83
N ASP A 115 4.65 15.82 0.55
CA ASP A 115 5.43 14.79 -0.17
C ASP A 115 5.62 13.37 0.40
N PHE A 116 5.55 13.17 1.70
CA PHE A 116 5.63 11.90 2.39
C PHE A 116 4.81 12.03 3.68
N VAL A 117 3.70 11.30 3.76
CA VAL A 117 2.95 11.10 5.00
C VAL A 117 3.84 10.30 5.94
N LYS A 118 4.61 10.98 6.77
CA LYS A 118 5.59 10.32 7.62
C LYS A 118 4.94 9.42 8.67
N TRP A 119 3.68 9.68 9.04
CA TRP A 119 2.97 8.92 10.06
C TRP A 119 1.53 8.63 9.65
N SER A 120 1.28 7.42 9.16
CA SER A 120 -0.06 6.83 9.17
C SER A 120 -0.46 6.55 10.63
N ARG A 121 -1.43 7.28 11.19
CA ARG A 121 -2.08 6.89 12.44
C ARG A 121 -3.40 6.21 12.12
N CYS A 122 -3.38 4.89 12.02
CA CYS A 122 -4.62 4.13 11.97
C CYS A 122 -5.27 4.24 13.36
N ALA A 123 -6.46 4.83 13.47
CA ALA A 123 -7.11 5.04 14.77
C ALA A 123 -7.63 3.73 15.40
N VAL A 124 -7.59 2.63 14.65
CA VAL A 124 -8.14 1.32 15.00
C VAL A 124 -7.23 0.21 14.48
N LYS A 125 -7.29 -0.98 15.08
CA LYS A 125 -6.62 -2.17 14.54
C LYS A 125 -7.44 -2.75 13.40
N VAL A 126 -6.85 -2.92 12.21
CA VAL A 126 -7.54 -3.38 11.01
C VAL A 126 -6.64 -4.23 10.10
N ASN A 127 -7.26 -5.20 9.41
CA ASN A 127 -6.62 -5.94 8.33
C ASN A 127 -6.85 -5.19 7.01
N TYR A 128 -5.94 -4.29 6.66
CA TYR A 128 -6.10 -3.42 5.51
C TYR A 128 -5.83 -4.16 4.18
N PRO A 129 -6.74 -4.12 3.19
CA PRO A 129 -6.53 -4.77 1.91
C PRO A 129 -5.34 -4.21 1.14
N VAL A 130 -4.47 -5.08 0.65
CA VAL A 130 -3.29 -4.73 -0.15
C VAL A 130 -3.60 -4.88 -1.63
N VAL A 131 -3.12 -3.92 -2.44
CA VAL A 131 -3.21 -3.99 -3.90
C VAL A 131 -2.01 -4.76 -4.45
N ALA A 132 -0.80 -4.36 -4.06
CA ALA A 132 0.41 -5.02 -4.52
C ALA A 132 1.56 -4.92 -3.51
N VAL A 133 2.52 -5.85 -3.60
CA VAL A 133 3.79 -5.79 -2.87
C VAL A 133 4.92 -5.91 -3.87
N GLY A 134 5.95 -5.07 -3.77
CA GLY A 134 7.08 -5.13 -4.69
C GLY A 134 8.43 -4.81 -4.05
N SER A 135 9.48 -5.15 -4.80
CA SER A 135 10.87 -4.86 -4.43
C SER A 135 11.34 -3.55 -5.05
N LEU A 136 12.25 -2.84 -4.38
CA LEU A 136 12.89 -1.61 -4.86
C LEU A 136 14.38 -1.81 -5.22
N ALA A 137 14.87 -3.05 -5.11
CA ALA A 137 16.23 -3.46 -5.45
C ALA A 137 16.40 -3.73 -6.95
#